data_AF-A0A9W7ZK54-F1
#
_entry.id   AF-A0A9W7ZK54-F1
#
_cell.length_a   1.000
_cell.length_b   1.000
_cell.length_c   1.000
_cell.angle_alpha   90.00
_cell.angle_beta   90.00
_cell.angle_gamma   90.00
#
_symmetry.space_group_name_H-M   'P 1'
#
loop_
_entity.id
_entity.type
_entity.pdbx_description
1 polymer ?
#
loop_
_entity_poly.entity_id
_entity_poly.type
_entity_poly.pdbx_seq_one_letter_code
_entity_poly.pdbx_strand_id
1 'polypeptide(L)' 'MDHHHTATAAAANGDDPSAVAYTLLAKLHNVRPLVQLLKAISFRKQTQCVITHRGIKFSVEDARSVQAHAYLQRQFFQ' A
#
# COMPACT_ATOMS: atom_id res chain seq x y z
N MET A 1 -15.15 -15.75 -41.96
CA MET A 1 -14.49 -16.85 -41.22
C MET A 1 -13.30 -16.26 -40.48
N ASP A 2 -13.39 -16.37 -39.15
CA ASP A 2 -12.32 -16.40 -38.15
C ASP A 2 -11.68 -15.09 -37.67
N HIS A 3 -12.29 -14.63 -36.58
CA HIS A 3 -11.80 -13.72 -35.55
C HIS A 3 -10.48 -14.23 -34.92
N HIS A 4 -9.49 -13.36 -34.78
CA HIS A 4 -8.39 -13.58 -33.83
C HIS A 4 -8.69 -12.79 -32.54
N HIS A 5 -9.13 -13.52 -31.52
CA HIS A 5 -9.22 -13.10 -30.13
C HIS A 5 -8.27 -13.97 -29.31
N THR A 6 -7.64 -13.34 -28.31
CA THR A 6 -7.17 -13.92 -27.02
C THR A 6 -5.77 -14.54 -26.89
N ALA A 7 -4.99 -13.98 -25.96
CA ALA A 7 -4.16 -14.73 -25.00
C ALA A 7 -4.17 -13.93 -23.68
N THR A 8 -5.21 -14.09 -22.86
CA THR A 8 -5.21 -14.87 -21.60
C THR A 8 -4.13 -14.41 -20.61
N ALA A 9 -4.55 -13.58 -19.64
CA ALA A 9 -3.82 -13.40 -18.40
C ALA A 9 -3.87 -14.73 -17.64
N ALA A 10 -2.69 -15.28 -17.35
CA ALA A 10 -2.54 -16.58 -16.72
C ALA A 10 -3.35 -16.65 -15.40
N ALA A 11 -4.22 -17.65 -15.35
CA ALA A 11 -5.01 -18.01 -14.19
C ALA A 11 -4.09 -18.30 -13.00
N ALA A 12 -4.30 -17.59 -11.90
CA ALA A 12 -3.87 -18.04 -10.59
C ALA A 12 -4.74 -19.24 -10.21
N ASN A 13 -4.28 -20.44 -10.56
CA ASN A 13 -4.81 -21.68 -10.00
C ASN A 13 -4.37 -21.78 -8.54
N GLY A 14 -5.34 -21.71 -7.64
CA GLY A 14 -5.14 -21.83 -6.20
C GLY A 14 -6.42 -21.51 -5.43
N ASP A 15 -7.51 -22.22 -5.72
CA ASP A 15 -8.73 -22.21 -4.89
C ASP A 15 -8.48 -23.07 -3.64
N ASP A 16 -7.68 -22.54 -2.72
CA ASP A 16 -7.64 -23.00 -1.34
C ASP A 16 -8.36 -21.94 -0.50
N PRO A 17 -9.56 -22.22 0.06
CA PRO A 17 -10.33 -21.23 0.81
C PRO A 17 -9.66 -20.79 2.12
N SER A 18 -8.49 -21.34 2.47
CA SER A 18 -7.64 -20.93 3.59
C SER A 18 -6.55 -19.91 3.18
N ALA A 19 -6.25 -19.76 1.89
CA ALA A 19 -5.17 -18.91 1.41
C ALA A 19 -5.68 -17.50 1.03
N VAL A 20 -5.78 -16.61 2.03
CA VAL A 20 -6.09 -15.19 1.79
C VAL A 20 -5.00 -14.57 0.90
N ALA A 21 -5.36 -14.23 -0.33
CA ALA A 21 -4.47 -13.54 -1.26
C ALA A 21 -4.34 -12.06 -0.84
N TYR A 22 -3.21 -11.72 -0.21
CA TYR A 22 -2.93 -10.34 0.21
C TYR A 22 -2.45 -9.49 -0.96
N THR A 23 -3.08 -8.32 -1.17
CA THR A 23 -2.61 -7.31 -2.14
C THR A 23 -1.30 -6.64 -1.67
N LEU A 24 -1.08 -6.55 -0.35
CA LEU A 24 0.16 -6.07 0.26
C LEU A 24 0.49 -6.96 1.46
N LEU A 25 1.70 -7.52 1.47
CA LEU A 25 2.32 -8.13 2.63
C LEU A 25 3.63 -7.38 2.92
N ALA A 26 3.75 -6.81 4.13
CA ALA A 26 4.92 -6.05 4.53
C ALA A 26 5.23 -6.31 6.01
N LYS A 27 6.50 -6.61 6.31
CA LYS A 27 6.97 -6.82 7.68
C LYS A 27 7.95 -5.72 8.05
N LEU A 28 7.84 -5.18 9.26
CA LEU A 28 8.80 -4.21 9.80
C LEU A 28 9.59 -4.87 10.92
N HIS A 29 10.92 -4.79 10.85
CA HIS A 29 11.80 -5.23 11.94
C HIS A 29 11.73 -4.28 13.14
N ASN A 30 11.53 -2.99 12.86
CA ASN A 30 11.42 -1.93 13.84
C ASN A 30 10.25 -1.04 13.45
N VAL A 31 9.25 -0.97 14.34
CA VAL A 31 8.04 -0.17 14.12
C VAL A 31 8.24 1.32 14.42
N ARG A 32 9.31 1.70 15.12
CA ARG A 32 9.54 3.08 15.58
C ARG A 32 9.57 4.11 14.44
N PRO A 33 10.25 3.87 13.29
CA PRO A 33 10.26 4.83 12.18
C PRO A 33 8.87 5.09 11.64
N LEU A 34 8.04 4.05 11.48
CA LEU A 34 6.65 4.19 11.04
C LEU A 34 5.85 5.03 12.04
N VAL A 35 5.96 4.73 13.34
CA VAL A 35 5.22 5.46 14.38
C VAL A 35 5.64 6.92 14.44
N GLN A 36 6.93 7.22 14.40
CA GLN A 36 7.42 8.61 14.42
C GLN A 36 6.92 9.39 13.20
N LEU A 37 7.00 8.77 12.03
CA LEU A 37 6.53 9.35 10.78
C LEU A 37 5.02 9.64 10.82
N LEU A 38 4.21 8.69 11.30
CA LEU A 38 2.76 8.88 11.42
C LEU A 38 2.39 9.93 12.48
N LYS A 39 3.10 9.98 13.62
CA LYS A 39 2.89 11.00 14.66
C LYS A 39 3.18 12.40 14.14
N ALA A 40 4.19 12.57 13.28
CA ALA A 40 4.54 13.86 12.69
C ALA A 40 3.43 14.45 11.80
N ILE A 41 2.52 13.62 11.28
CA ILE A 41 1.40 14.05 10.43
C ILE A 41 0.02 13.77 11.06
N SER A 42 -0.04 13.47 12.36
CA SER A 42 -1.28 13.04 13.03
C SER A 42 -2.15 14.22 13.49
N PHE A 43 -2.69 14.99 12.55
CA PHE A 43 -3.66 16.06 12.83
C PHE A 43 -5.09 15.73 12.37
N ARG A 44 -5.30 14.56 11.74
CA ARG A 44 -6.62 14.00 11.44
C ARG A 44 -6.72 12.53 11.89
N LYS A 45 -7.95 12.06 12.08
CA LYS A 45 -8.25 10.67 12.47
C LYS A 45 -7.97 9.66 11.36
N GLN A 46 -8.05 10.08 10.10
CA GLN A 46 -7.89 9.21 8.93
C GLN A 46 -6.85 9.81 7.98
N THR A 47 -6.17 8.93 7.23
CA THR A 47 -5.17 9.28 6.22
C THR A 47 -5.39 8.41 4.98
N GLN A 48 -5.03 8.93 3.81
CA GLN A 48 -4.95 8.16 2.58
C GLN A 48 -3.58 7.50 2.46
N CYS A 49 -3.56 6.22 2.11
CA CYS A 49 -2.33 5.47 1.86
C CYS A 49 -2.21 5.14 0.37
N VAL A 50 -1.07 5.46 -0.22
CA VAL A 50 -0.71 5.03 -1.59
C VAL A 50 0.47 4.07 -1.50
N ILE A 51 0.26 2.87 -1.98
CA ILE A 51 1.22 1.77 -1.93
C ILE A 51 1.84 1.60 -3.32
N THR A 52 3.16 1.54 -3.37
CA THR A 52 3.93 1.34 -4.61
C THR A 52 5.09 0.38 -4.38
N HIS A 53 5.73 -0.07 -5.45
CA HIS A 53 6.97 -0.87 -5.37
C HIS A 53 8.13 -0.17 -4.65
N ARG A 54 8.05 1.16 -4.44
CA ARG A 54 9.08 1.96 -3.75
C ARG A 54 8.81 2.13 -2.26
N GLY A 55 7.59 1.87 -1.80
CA GLY A 55 7.16 2.09 -0.41
C GLY A 55 5.74 2.62 -0.30
N ILE A 56 5.39 3.11 0.89
CA ILE A 56 4.04 3.58 1.25
C ILE A 56 4.08 5.08 1.52
N LYS A 57 3.23 5.84 0.81
CA LYS A 57 2.98 7.26 1.07
C LYS A 57 1.69 7.42 1.85
N PHE A 58 1.77 8.09 2.99
CA PHE A 58 0.64 8.54 3.78
C PHE A 58 0.37 10.00 3.45
N SER A 59 -0.90 10.34 3.25
CA SER A 59 -1.34 11.70 2.93
C SER A 59 -2.51 12.07 3.83
N VAL A 60 -2.42 13.23 4.47
CA VAL A 60 -3.47 13.78 5.31
C VAL A 60 -3.78 15.19 4.86
N GLU A 61 -5.05 15.55 4.84
CA GLU A 61 -5.53 16.85 4.41
C GLU A 61 -6.50 17.42 5.45
N ASP A 62 -6.42 18.73 5.67
CA ASP A 62 -7.35 19.48 6.50
C ASP A 62 -7.92 20.67 5.72
N ALA A 63 -9.24 20.67 5.54
CA ALA A 63 -10.04 21.79 5.05
C ALA A 63 -9.52 22.45 3.76
N ARG A 64 -8.87 21.68 2.87
CA ARG A 64 -8.21 22.13 1.63
C ARG A 64 -7.12 23.20 1.81
N SER A 65 -6.69 23.44 3.05
CA SER A 65 -5.72 24.47 3.41
C SER A 65 -4.38 23.87 3.84
N VAL A 66 -4.41 22.69 4.45
CA VAL A 66 -3.21 22.00 4.93
C VAL A 66 -3.16 20.61 4.35
N GLN A 67 -2.00 20.24 3.82
CA GLN A 67 -1.71 18.88 3.40
C GLN A 67 -0.35 18.47 3.94
N ALA A 68 -0.26 17.26 4.48
CA ALA A 68 1.02 16.68 4.89
C ALA A 68 1.20 15.30 4.31
N HIS A 69 2.46 14.97 4.03
CA HIS A 69 2.85 13.70 3.46
C HIS A 69 3.96 13.08 4.28
N ALA A 70 3.82 11.78 4.50
CA ALA A 70 4.81 10.93 5.14
C ALA A 70 5.15 9.79 4.19
N TYR A 71 6.43 9.49 4.00
CA TYR A 71 6.85 8.43 3.10
C TYR A 71 7.71 7.39 3.82
N LEU A 72 7.26 6.13 3.81
CA LEU A 72 8.01 5.00 4.32
C LEU A 72 8.54 4.17 3.13
N GLN A 73 9.85 4.25 2.89
CA GLN A 73 10.52 3.60 1.78
C GLN A 73 10.59 2.08 1.94
N ARG A 74 10.70 1.38 0.80
CA ARG A 74 10.78 -0.09 0.74
C ARG A 74 11.86 -0.67 1.67
N GLN A 75 12.99 0.01 1.79
CA GLN A 75 14.14 -0.42 2.59
C GLN A 75 13.84 -0.60 4.10
N PHE A 76 12.73 -0.07 4.60
CA PHE A 76 12.31 -0.27 5.99
C PHE A 76 11.60 -1.60 6.20
N PHE A 77 11.06 -2.21 5.14
CA PHE A 77 10.36 -3.50 5.19
C PHE A 77 11.34 -4.67 4.97
N GLN A 78 11.03 -5.81 5.60
CA GLN A 78 11.73 -7.11 5.47
C GLN A 78 10.99 -8.04 4.52
#